data_AF-A0A257H917-F1
#
_entry.id   AF-A0A257H917-F1
#
_cell.length_a   1.000
_cell.length_b   1.000
_cell.length_c   1.000
_cell.angle_alpha   90.00
_cell.angle_beta   90.00
_cell.angle_gamma   90.00
#
_symmetry.space_group_name_H-M   'P 1'
#
loop_
_entity.id
_entity.type
_entity.pdbx_description
1 polymer ?
#
loop_
_entity_poly.entity_id
_entity_poly.type
_entity_poly.pdbx_seq_one_letter_code
_entity_poly.pdbx_strand_id
1 'polypeptide(L)'
;MRGAVMAMFPNEAIEDCRPLWSFSSDLPQTLQVPTKIGRMRLSVFVRAVCVLCAGLVIFGIEQWHRQAGAGGAMLPAIAPAVWPASQTSAQTGTWVLEAQGPIPMPPHTLAAHASNLLAMPPQHPAALTAFWFAGDRESAPNVQIAASQWDRRGQQWTPAKFVVNRHAVAEKLGYGIRRLGNPVAWLDGDGRLHLFVVATGFGGWAASRILQLQQSTGTNELVFEPVRVLPLSWWWNISYLVRNPPLNLADGGMVLPVHFELGRKFASALRFDRQGQLLGMVRISLQGDRLQPALVMQSPTAWWALMRVQRPSGKIAVAHTTDAGLHWNDLPDLTLDNPDAAVAGLGIHIGQAVLAYNPSASGRTTLKLAESANGVDWSEVSILGKGEGAAEFSYPAVAWADNKLWVSYTVDRTHIAWKSFARSRIAGESP
;
A
#
# COMPACT_ATOMS: atom_id res chain seq x y z
N MET A 1 -69.60 -20.68 -6.99
CA MET A 1 -70.65 -20.92 -5.98
C MET A 1 -69.98 -20.97 -4.61
N ARG A 2 -70.47 -20.12 -3.70
CA ARG A 2 -70.50 -20.16 -2.21
C ARG A 2 -69.29 -20.75 -1.45
N GLY A 3 -68.70 -20.12 -0.43
CA GLY A 3 -69.00 -18.89 0.32
C GLY A 3 -68.38 -18.95 1.73
N ALA A 4 -68.09 -17.79 2.34
CA ALA A 4 -68.02 -17.48 3.79
C ALA A 4 -67.23 -16.15 3.94
N VAL A 5 -67.88 -14.98 3.97
CA VAL A 5 -68.53 -14.26 5.09
C VAL A 5 -67.55 -13.44 5.95
N MET A 6 -67.95 -12.18 6.12
CA MET A 6 -67.27 -10.98 6.59
C MET A 6 -68.05 -10.44 7.80
N ALA A 7 -67.36 -9.93 8.83
CA ALA A 7 -67.87 -8.94 9.82
C ALA A 7 -66.65 -8.45 10.64
N MET A 8 -66.20 -7.20 10.55
CA MET A 8 -66.71 -5.93 11.13
C MET A 8 -66.35 -5.71 12.62
N PHE A 9 -65.79 -4.51 12.86
CA PHE A 9 -65.30 -3.89 14.11
C PHE A 9 -66.39 -3.67 15.19
N PRO A 10 -66.05 -3.18 16.41
CA PRO A 10 -65.91 -1.73 16.61
C PRO A 10 -64.81 -1.25 17.60
N ASN A 11 -64.52 0.04 17.46
CA ASN A 11 -63.83 0.99 18.35
C ASN A 11 -64.77 1.46 19.48
N GLU A 12 -64.24 1.80 20.67
CA GLU A 12 -64.67 2.85 21.65
C GLU A 12 -63.74 2.71 22.90
N ALA A 13 -62.97 3.70 23.39
CA ALA A 13 -63.34 4.95 24.11
C ALA A 13 -64.10 4.61 25.42
N ILE A 14 -63.81 5.03 26.67
CA ILE A 14 -63.29 6.28 27.28
C ILE A 14 -63.20 6.04 28.83
N GLU A 15 -62.43 6.87 29.54
CA GLU A 15 -62.55 7.30 30.96
C GLU A 15 -62.02 6.48 32.18
N ASP A 16 -61.09 7.16 32.87
CA ASP A 16 -61.15 7.60 34.29
C ASP A 16 -60.86 6.61 35.42
N CYS A 17 -59.71 6.81 36.07
CA CYS A 17 -59.52 6.55 37.50
C CYS A 17 -58.33 7.37 38.02
N ARG A 18 -58.63 8.39 38.83
CA ARG A 18 -57.68 9.19 39.63
C ARG A 18 -57.03 8.35 40.75
N PRO A 19 -55.96 8.87 41.38
CA PRO A 19 -56.11 9.04 42.83
C PRO A 19 -55.80 10.46 43.31
N LEU A 20 -56.68 10.85 44.23
CA LEU A 20 -56.66 11.96 45.17
C LEU A 20 -55.31 12.14 45.87
N TRP A 21 -54.69 13.31 45.70
CA TRP A 21 -54.03 14.03 46.80
C TRP A 21 -54.31 15.52 46.63
N SER A 22 -55.14 16.06 47.51
CA SER A 22 -55.39 17.49 47.68
C SER A 22 -54.34 18.09 48.59
N PHE A 23 -53.59 19.08 48.12
CA PHE A 23 -52.98 20.07 49.01
C PHE A 23 -53.18 21.49 48.46
N SER A 24 -53.45 22.34 49.44
CA SER A 24 -53.88 23.74 49.41
C SER A 24 -53.10 24.66 48.48
N SER A 25 -53.86 25.58 47.90
CA SER A 25 -53.44 26.86 47.32
C SER A 25 -52.58 27.66 48.30
N ASP A 26 -51.41 28.12 47.84
CA ASP A 26 -50.93 29.51 47.96
C ASP A 26 -49.53 29.63 47.37
N LEU A 27 -49.43 30.04 46.10
CA LEU A 27 -48.19 30.53 45.50
C LEU A 27 -48.48 31.77 44.64
N PRO A 28 -47.72 32.86 44.82
CA PRO A 28 -48.00 34.14 44.21
C PRO A 28 -47.75 34.15 42.69
N GLN A 29 -48.66 34.81 41.97
CA GLN A 29 -48.41 35.27 40.61
C GLN A 29 -47.19 36.18 40.59
N THR A 30 -46.22 35.88 39.72
CA THR A 30 -45.51 36.81 38.80
C THR A 30 -44.06 36.36 38.55
N LEU A 31 -43.85 35.69 37.41
CA LEU A 31 -42.60 35.79 36.65
C LEU A 31 -42.87 35.31 35.22
N GLN A 32 -43.37 36.22 34.38
CA GLN A 32 -43.34 36.02 32.94
C GLN A 32 -41.87 36.03 32.49
N VAL A 33 -41.36 34.86 32.10
CA VAL A 33 -40.08 34.75 31.41
C VAL A 33 -40.28 35.23 29.97
N PRO A 34 -39.54 36.25 29.48
CA PRO A 34 -39.67 36.69 28.11
C PRO A 34 -39.01 35.67 27.17
N THR A 35 -39.81 34.89 26.45
CA THR A 35 -39.36 34.10 25.30
C THR A 35 -39.15 35.00 24.08
N LYS A 36 -38.00 35.67 24.03
CA LYS A 36 -37.44 36.22 22.78
C LYS A 36 -35.95 35.89 22.68
N ILE A 37 -35.64 34.65 22.30
CA ILE A 37 -34.35 34.36 21.67
C ILE A 37 -34.46 34.91 20.24
N GLY A 38 -33.99 36.14 20.05
CA GLY A 38 -33.86 36.72 18.72
C GLY A 38 -32.91 35.88 17.88
N ARG A 39 -33.40 35.26 16.80
CA ARG A 39 -32.53 34.69 15.77
C ARG A 39 -31.71 35.84 15.18
N MET A 40 -30.44 35.94 15.56
CA MET A 40 -29.52 36.88 14.94
C MET A 40 -29.32 36.46 13.47
N ARG A 41 -30.10 37.05 12.56
CA ARG A 41 -29.93 36.84 11.13
C ARG A 41 -28.68 37.61 10.72
N LEU A 42 -27.52 36.96 10.75
CA LEU A 42 -26.34 37.48 10.07
C LEU A 42 -26.73 37.79 8.62
N SER A 43 -26.50 39.03 8.20
CA SER A 43 -26.78 39.46 6.82
C SER A 43 -25.98 38.59 5.84
N VAL A 44 -26.49 38.45 4.62
CA VAL A 44 -25.81 37.71 3.56
C VAL A 44 -24.36 38.21 3.39
N PHE A 45 -24.15 39.52 3.55
CA PHE A 45 -22.85 40.16 3.55
C PHE A 45 -21.92 39.64 4.65
N VAL A 46 -22.37 39.59 5.91
CA VAL A 46 -21.54 39.09 7.03
C VAL A 46 -21.20 37.61 6.84
N ARG A 47 -22.14 36.80 6.32
CA ARG A 47 -21.86 35.38 6.00
C ARG A 47 -20.81 35.25 4.90
N ALA A 48 -20.91 36.06 3.85
CA ALA A 48 -19.94 36.07 2.75
C ALA A 48 -18.55 36.49 3.24
N VAL A 49 -18.47 37.49 4.11
CA VAL A 49 -17.20 37.92 4.75
C VAL A 49 -16.64 36.81 5.62
N CYS A 50 -17.44 36.14 6.46
CA CYS A 50 -16.97 35.02 7.27
C CYS A 50 -16.44 33.86 6.41
N VAL A 51 -17.10 33.53 5.30
CA VAL A 51 -16.64 32.50 4.35
C VAL A 51 -15.33 32.92 3.69
N LEU A 52 -15.21 34.19 3.28
CA LEU A 52 -13.99 34.72 2.68
C LEU A 52 -12.83 34.71 3.69
N CYS A 53 -13.06 35.15 4.92
CA CYS A 53 -12.07 35.13 6.00
C CYS A 53 -11.66 33.69 6.35
N ALA A 54 -12.60 32.76 6.45
CA ALA A 54 -12.29 31.35 6.65
C ALA A 54 -11.47 30.79 5.46
N GLY A 55 -11.83 31.14 4.23
CA GLY A 55 -11.07 30.78 3.03
C GLY A 55 -9.65 31.35 3.02
N LEU A 56 -9.47 32.60 3.43
CA LEU A 56 -8.16 33.26 3.56
C LEU A 56 -7.33 32.67 4.71
N VAL A 57 -7.95 32.29 5.82
CA VAL A 57 -7.27 31.60 6.94
C VAL A 57 -6.84 30.21 6.51
N ILE A 58 -7.70 29.44 5.83
CA ILE A 58 -7.36 28.13 5.28
C ILE A 58 -6.25 28.27 4.24
N PHE A 59 -6.35 29.24 3.34
CA PHE A 59 -5.31 29.53 2.35
C PHE A 59 -4.01 29.96 3.03
N GLY A 60 -4.06 30.78 4.08
CA GLY A 60 -2.90 31.19 4.86
C GLY A 60 -2.24 30.02 5.59
N ILE A 61 -3.03 29.13 6.18
CA ILE A 61 -2.56 27.87 6.78
C ILE A 61 -1.98 26.95 5.70
N GLU A 62 -2.57 26.88 4.51
CA GLU A 62 -2.06 26.10 3.38
C GLU A 62 -0.73 26.68 2.87
N GLN A 63 -0.63 28.00 2.71
CA GLN A 63 0.61 28.68 2.33
C GLN A 63 1.67 28.52 3.41
N TRP A 64 1.30 28.59 4.68
CA TRP A 64 2.21 28.34 5.80
C TRP A 64 2.65 26.88 5.85
N HIS A 65 1.78 25.89 5.60
CA HIS A 65 2.18 24.48 5.49
C HIS A 65 3.01 24.20 4.24
N ARG A 66 2.73 24.87 3.11
CA ARG A 66 3.58 24.82 1.92
C ARG A 66 4.95 25.45 2.20
N GLN A 67 5.01 26.55 2.93
CA GLN A 67 6.25 27.21 3.35
C GLN A 67 6.95 26.52 4.51
N ALA A 68 6.25 25.78 5.37
CA ALA A 68 6.83 24.97 6.44
C ALA A 68 7.25 23.58 5.93
N GLY A 69 6.58 23.08 4.89
CA GLY A 69 7.01 21.92 4.10
C GLY A 69 8.11 22.25 3.08
N ALA A 70 8.18 23.50 2.60
CA ALA A 70 9.30 24.04 1.81
C ALA A 70 10.38 24.68 2.69
N GLY A 71 10.08 24.89 3.97
CA GLY A 71 10.93 25.51 4.96
C GLY A 71 11.85 24.46 5.54
N GLY A 72 12.80 24.02 4.71
CA GLY A 72 14.09 23.50 5.13
C GLY A 72 14.11 22.67 6.42
N ALA A 73 13.19 21.72 6.58
CA ALA A 73 13.53 20.53 7.34
C ALA A 73 14.62 19.88 6.49
N MET A 74 15.88 20.19 6.83
CA MET A 74 17.05 19.62 6.21
C MET A 74 16.80 18.12 6.17
N LEU A 75 16.54 17.58 4.97
CA LEU A 75 16.34 16.14 4.83
C LEU A 75 17.57 15.52 5.50
N PRO A 76 17.38 14.63 6.49
CA PRO A 76 18.48 14.11 7.28
C PRO A 76 19.54 13.52 6.35
N ALA A 77 20.79 13.49 6.84
CA ALA A 77 21.98 13.12 6.07
C ALA A 77 21.68 12.02 5.04
N ILE A 78 22.04 12.31 3.78
CA ILE A 78 21.66 11.53 2.61
C ILE A 78 22.37 10.18 2.66
N ALA A 79 21.75 9.20 3.30
CA ALA A 79 22.26 7.85 3.25
C ALA A 79 22.05 7.29 1.82
N PRO A 80 23.10 6.75 1.19
CA PRO A 80 22.97 6.06 -0.09
C PRO A 80 22.20 4.75 0.09
N ALA A 81 21.55 4.29 -0.98
CA ALA A 81 20.91 2.97 -1.00
C ALA A 81 21.95 1.84 -1.06
N VAL A 82 21.58 0.69 -0.51
CA VAL A 82 22.42 -0.51 -0.44
C VAL A 82 21.92 -1.53 -1.47
N TRP A 83 22.86 -2.05 -2.27
CA TRP A 83 22.56 -3.13 -3.21
C TRP A 83 22.09 -4.38 -2.47
N PRO A 84 21.07 -5.09 -2.97
CA PRO A 84 20.62 -6.32 -2.35
C PRO A 84 21.60 -7.49 -2.58
N ALA A 85 22.38 -7.47 -3.66
CA ALA A 85 23.48 -8.40 -3.89
C ALA A 85 24.81 -7.82 -3.41
N SER A 86 25.70 -8.68 -2.90
CA SER A 86 27.07 -8.28 -2.58
C SER A 86 27.85 -8.00 -3.87
N GLN A 87 28.73 -6.98 -3.86
CA GLN A 87 29.50 -6.58 -5.05
C GLN A 87 30.39 -7.70 -5.61
N THR A 88 30.77 -8.69 -4.79
CA THR A 88 31.60 -9.84 -5.19
C THR A 88 30.84 -10.87 -6.04
N SER A 89 29.51 -10.87 -6.06
CA SER A 89 28.72 -11.77 -6.90
C SER A 89 28.39 -11.12 -8.24
N ALA A 90 29.41 -10.73 -9.02
CA ALA A 90 29.22 -10.34 -10.41
C ALA A 90 28.68 -11.56 -11.17
N GLN A 91 27.37 -11.72 -11.21
CA GLN A 91 26.74 -12.87 -11.83
C GLN A 91 26.62 -12.62 -13.34
N THR A 92 27.74 -12.84 -14.02
CA THR A 92 27.83 -12.81 -15.47
C THR A 92 27.21 -14.11 -16.01
N GLY A 93 26.22 -14.00 -16.89
CA GLY A 93 25.51 -15.16 -17.45
C GLY A 93 24.07 -14.85 -17.84
N THR A 94 23.39 -15.80 -18.48
CA THR A 94 21.95 -15.71 -18.75
C THR A 94 21.14 -16.15 -17.53
N TRP A 95 19.93 -15.62 -17.38
CA TRP A 95 19.01 -16.14 -16.35
C TRP A 95 18.51 -17.53 -16.70
N VAL A 96 18.49 -18.42 -15.71
CA VAL A 96 17.98 -19.78 -15.81
C VAL A 96 16.91 -19.95 -14.74
N LEU A 97 15.72 -20.41 -15.15
CA LEU A 97 14.66 -20.78 -14.22
C LEU A 97 15.12 -21.99 -13.39
N GLU A 98 15.10 -21.85 -12.07
CA GLU A 98 15.55 -22.90 -11.16
C GLU A 98 14.37 -23.64 -10.53
N ALA A 99 13.37 -22.90 -10.03
CA ALA A 99 12.19 -23.47 -9.42
C ALA A 99 10.98 -22.57 -9.60
N GLN A 100 9.79 -23.15 -9.49
CA GLN A 100 8.52 -22.44 -9.54
C GLN A 100 7.42 -23.24 -8.85
N GLY A 101 6.34 -22.56 -8.47
CA GLY A 101 5.15 -23.22 -7.95
C GLY A 101 4.14 -22.22 -7.37
N PRO A 102 3.04 -22.71 -6.79
CA PRO A 102 2.18 -21.90 -5.96
C PRO A 102 2.77 -21.70 -4.56
N ILE A 103 2.44 -20.57 -3.93
CA ILE A 103 2.58 -20.42 -2.47
C ILE A 103 1.34 -21.05 -1.82
N PRO A 104 1.48 -21.89 -0.78
CA PRO A 104 0.35 -22.45 -0.06
C PRO A 104 -0.64 -21.38 0.38
N MET A 105 -1.93 -21.61 0.16
CA MET A 105 -2.99 -20.68 0.54
C MET A 105 -3.44 -20.93 1.98
N PRO A 106 -3.86 -19.89 2.74
CA PRO A 106 -4.51 -20.09 4.02
C PRO A 106 -5.80 -20.90 3.82
N PRO A 107 -6.20 -21.73 4.80
CA PRO A 107 -7.43 -22.50 4.71
C PRO A 107 -8.65 -21.58 4.56
N HIS A 108 -9.65 -22.05 3.81
CA HIS A 108 -10.92 -21.33 3.56
C HIS A 108 -10.74 -19.95 2.89
N THR A 109 -9.77 -19.83 1.99
CA THR A 109 -9.62 -18.64 1.15
C THR A 109 -9.86 -18.98 -0.32
N LEU A 110 -10.67 -18.16 -0.99
CA LEU A 110 -10.99 -18.32 -2.41
C LEU A 110 -10.24 -17.29 -3.27
N ALA A 111 -9.75 -16.22 -2.65
CA ALA A 111 -9.02 -15.16 -3.31
C ALA A 111 -7.73 -14.79 -2.58
N ALA A 112 -6.69 -14.49 -3.35
CA ALA A 112 -5.43 -13.90 -2.90
C ALA A 112 -4.91 -12.90 -3.93
N HIS A 113 -4.29 -11.83 -3.46
CA HIS A 113 -3.77 -10.80 -4.34
C HIS A 113 -2.68 -9.93 -3.69
N ALA A 114 -1.94 -9.21 -4.55
CA ALA A 114 -0.95 -8.20 -4.18
C ALA A 114 0.15 -8.71 -3.24
N SER A 115 0.88 -9.73 -3.70
CA SER A 115 2.03 -10.24 -2.95
C SER A 115 3.16 -9.22 -2.79
N ASN A 116 3.95 -9.38 -1.73
CA ASN A 116 5.21 -8.72 -1.44
C ASN A 116 6.20 -9.77 -0.92
N LEU A 117 7.48 -9.63 -1.28
CA LEU A 117 8.55 -10.53 -0.88
C LEU A 117 9.58 -9.75 -0.07
N LEU A 118 9.90 -10.25 1.12
CA LEU A 118 10.95 -9.74 1.97
C LEU A 118 12.10 -10.75 2.02
N ALA A 119 13.27 -10.36 1.54
CA ALA A 119 14.50 -11.13 1.72
C ALA A 119 14.91 -11.15 3.19
N MET A 120 15.18 -12.34 3.72
CA MET A 120 15.57 -12.53 5.11
C MET A 120 17.10 -12.66 5.22
N PRO A 121 17.71 -12.18 6.33
CA PRO A 121 19.16 -12.26 6.54
C PRO A 121 19.69 -13.69 6.37
N PRO A 122 20.95 -13.89 5.92
CA PRO A 122 21.51 -15.22 5.69
C PRO A 122 21.43 -16.19 6.88
N GLN A 123 21.44 -15.66 8.11
CA GLN A 123 21.40 -16.43 9.35
C GLN A 123 19.97 -16.88 9.73
N HIS A 124 18.95 -16.29 9.13
CA HIS A 124 17.56 -16.65 9.39
C HIS A 124 17.25 -18.05 8.80
N PRO A 125 16.39 -18.89 9.40
CA PRO A 125 16.08 -20.20 8.80
C PRO A 125 15.34 -20.11 7.46
N ALA A 126 14.53 -19.07 7.27
CA ALA A 126 13.86 -18.79 6.00
C ALA A 126 14.66 -17.84 5.11
N ALA A 127 14.64 -18.04 3.80
CA ALA A 127 15.26 -17.14 2.81
C ALA A 127 14.40 -15.91 2.50
N LEU A 128 13.08 -16.12 2.50
CA LEU A 128 12.08 -15.12 2.17
C LEU A 128 10.91 -15.21 3.13
N THR A 129 10.27 -14.08 3.38
CA THR A 129 8.90 -14.03 3.88
C THR A 129 8.02 -13.38 2.81
N ALA A 130 6.99 -14.09 2.37
CA ALA A 130 5.97 -13.57 1.46
C ALA A 130 4.77 -13.06 2.27
N PHE A 131 4.21 -11.93 1.86
CA PHE A 131 2.97 -11.36 2.41
C PHE A 131 1.99 -11.06 1.29
N TRP A 132 0.70 -11.31 1.50
CA TRP A 132 -0.38 -10.97 0.56
C TRP A 132 -1.69 -10.80 1.30
N PHE A 133 -2.70 -10.20 0.68
CA PHE A 133 -4.04 -10.21 1.25
C PHE A 133 -4.86 -11.36 0.68
N ALA A 134 -5.66 -12.02 1.53
CA ALA A 134 -6.48 -13.15 1.15
C ALA A 134 -7.82 -13.17 1.91
N GLY A 135 -8.84 -13.78 1.30
CA GLY A 135 -10.21 -13.89 1.83
C GLY A 135 -11.16 -14.55 0.81
N ASP A 136 -12.46 -14.28 0.90
CA ASP A 136 -13.44 -14.85 -0.04
C ASP A 136 -13.40 -14.19 -1.42
N ARG A 137 -13.15 -12.87 -1.42
CA ARG A 137 -12.99 -12.03 -2.61
C ARG A 137 -12.30 -10.74 -2.23
N GLU A 138 -11.82 -9.98 -3.21
CA GLU A 138 -11.28 -8.65 -2.94
C GLU A 138 -12.29 -7.80 -2.16
N SER A 139 -11.81 -7.10 -1.13
CA SER A 139 -12.62 -6.26 -0.24
C SER A 139 -13.70 -6.99 0.57
N ALA A 140 -13.71 -8.32 0.64
CA ALA A 140 -14.62 -9.05 1.50
C ALA A 140 -14.37 -8.74 2.99
N PRO A 141 -15.38 -8.86 3.86
CA PRO A 141 -15.22 -8.65 5.30
C PRO A 141 -14.16 -9.54 5.96
N ASN A 142 -13.91 -10.73 5.42
CA ASN A 142 -12.93 -11.66 5.98
C ASN A 142 -11.51 -11.47 5.43
N VAL A 143 -11.25 -10.44 4.61
CA VAL A 143 -9.90 -10.18 4.08
C VAL A 143 -8.92 -9.86 5.20
N GLN A 144 -7.82 -10.59 5.22
CA GLN A 144 -6.72 -10.47 6.17
C GLN A 144 -5.39 -10.50 5.41
N ILE A 145 -4.28 -10.14 6.09
CA ILE A 145 -2.94 -10.33 5.54
C ILE A 145 -2.43 -11.71 5.95
N ALA A 146 -2.09 -12.50 4.95
CA ALA A 146 -1.45 -13.79 5.08
C ALA A 146 0.06 -13.67 4.90
N ALA A 147 0.79 -14.62 5.49
CA ALA A 147 2.22 -14.78 5.29
C ALA A 147 2.63 -16.25 5.18
N SER A 148 3.70 -16.50 4.45
CA SER A 148 4.41 -17.78 4.38
C SER A 148 5.91 -17.53 4.23
N GLN A 149 6.74 -18.45 4.71
CA GLN A 149 8.19 -18.33 4.68
C GLN A 149 8.79 -19.43 3.82
N TRP A 150 9.81 -19.11 3.01
CA TRP A 150 10.57 -20.09 2.26
C TRP A 150 11.65 -20.69 3.15
N ASP A 151 11.47 -21.92 3.62
CA ASP A 151 12.43 -22.62 4.48
C ASP A 151 13.69 -23.00 3.69
N ARG A 152 14.86 -22.55 4.12
CA ARG A 152 16.15 -22.88 3.47
C ARG A 152 16.46 -24.36 3.57
N ARG A 153 16.08 -25.02 4.67
CA ARG A 153 16.42 -26.44 4.87
C ARG A 153 15.53 -27.34 4.02
N GLY A 154 14.22 -27.12 4.06
CA GLY A 154 13.24 -27.89 3.30
C GLY A 154 13.11 -27.48 1.85
N GLN A 155 13.64 -26.32 1.43
CA GLN A 155 13.46 -25.74 0.09
C GLN A 155 11.97 -25.73 -0.31
N GLN A 156 11.12 -25.27 0.61
CA GLN A 156 9.67 -25.22 0.43
C GLN A 156 9.05 -24.07 1.22
N TRP A 157 7.89 -23.62 0.79
CA TRP A 157 7.08 -22.69 1.55
C TRP A 157 6.45 -23.37 2.77
N THR A 158 6.50 -22.70 3.92
CA THR A 158 5.74 -23.11 5.11
C THR A 158 4.23 -22.99 4.85
N PRO A 159 3.39 -23.71 5.60
CA PRO A 159 1.94 -23.44 5.59
C PRO A 159 1.66 -21.95 5.83
N ALA A 160 0.77 -21.38 5.02
CA ALA A 160 0.42 -19.97 5.16
C ALA A 160 -0.46 -19.74 6.39
N LYS A 161 -0.23 -18.62 7.05
CA LYS A 161 -0.99 -18.19 8.24
C LYS A 161 -1.41 -16.74 8.10
N PHE A 162 -2.55 -16.40 8.71
CA PHE A 162 -2.94 -15.01 8.85
C PHE A 162 -2.12 -14.34 9.95
N VAL A 163 -1.56 -13.18 9.62
CA VAL A 163 -0.66 -12.41 10.50
C VAL A 163 -1.21 -11.03 10.85
N VAL A 164 -2.16 -10.52 10.06
CA VAL A 164 -2.86 -9.26 10.38
C VAL A 164 -4.36 -9.43 10.16
N ASN A 165 -5.12 -9.24 11.24
CA ASN A 165 -6.57 -9.19 11.22
C ASN A 165 -7.07 -7.76 11.45
N ARG A 166 -7.93 -7.26 10.55
CA ARG A 166 -8.43 -5.88 10.61
C ARG A 166 -9.22 -5.56 11.90
N HIS A 167 -9.90 -6.55 12.49
CA HIS A 167 -10.69 -6.37 13.70
C HIS A 167 -9.78 -6.25 14.93
N ALA A 168 -8.79 -7.14 15.05
CA ALA A 168 -7.79 -7.08 16.13
C ALA A 168 -6.97 -5.78 16.07
N VAL A 169 -6.59 -5.34 14.87
CA VAL A 169 -5.91 -4.07 14.67
C VAL A 169 -6.81 -2.88 15.01
N ALA A 170 -8.08 -2.91 14.57
CA ALA A 170 -9.04 -1.84 14.84
C ALA A 170 -9.32 -1.65 16.34
N GLU A 171 -9.39 -2.74 17.10
CA GLU A 171 -9.54 -2.72 18.56
C GLU A 171 -8.38 -1.98 19.22
N LYS A 172 -7.14 -2.31 18.84
CA LYS A 172 -5.94 -1.62 19.34
C LYS A 172 -5.85 -0.15 18.92
N LEU A 173 -6.36 0.22 17.74
CA LEU A 173 -6.36 1.60 17.23
C LEU A 173 -7.50 2.47 17.78
N GLY A 174 -8.56 1.87 18.34
CA GLY A 174 -9.75 2.58 18.82
C GLY A 174 -10.72 3.05 17.72
N TYR A 175 -10.54 2.62 16.46
CA TYR A 175 -11.47 2.90 15.37
C TYR A 175 -11.50 1.80 14.30
N GLY A 176 -12.63 1.66 13.61
CA GLY A 176 -12.89 0.60 12.65
C GLY A 176 -12.06 0.69 11.36
N ILE A 177 -11.56 -0.47 10.90
CA ILE A 177 -10.94 -0.66 9.58
C ILE A 177 -11.88 -1.50 8.70
N ARG A 178 -12.22 -0.99 7.51
CA ARG A 178 -13.09 -1.69 6.56
C ARG A 178 -12.34 -2.62 5.62
N ARG A 179 -11.13 -2.28 5.17
CA ARG A 179 -10.35 -3.13 4.25
C ARG A 179 -8.88 -3.09 4.62
N LEU A 180 -8.20 -4.20 4.35
CA LEU A 180 -6.75 -4.33 4.35
C LEU A 180 -6.30 -4.73 2.94
N GLY A 181 -5.13 -4.26 2.52
CA GLY A 181 -4.54 -4.63 1.24
C GLY A 181 -3.08 -4.20 1.12
N ASN A 182 -2.49 -4.56 -0.03
CA ASN A 182 -1.12 -4.24 -0.45
C ASN A 182 -0.09 -4.24 0.70
N PRO A 183 0.22 -5.39 1.30
CA PRO A 183 1.27 -5.46 2.29
C PRO A 183 2.62 -5.09 1.66
N VAL A 184 3.42 -4.30 2.37
CA VAL A 184 4.83 -4.04 2.05
C VAL A 184 5.63 -4.22 3.32
N ALA A 185 6.53 -5.21 3.31
CA ALA A 185 7.36 -5.54 4.46
C ALA A 185 8.76 -4.91 4.34
N TRP A 186 9.38 -4.67 5.49
CA TRP A 186 10.72 -4.12 5.62
C TRP A 186 11.38 -4.64 6.90
N LEU A 187 12.70 -4.85 6.89
CA LEU A 187 13.48 -5.09 8.10
C LEU A 187 14.18 -3.79 8.45
N ASP A 188 13.90 -3.27 9.64
CA ASP A 188 14.60 -2.10 10.15
C ASP A 188 16.08 -2.44 10.41
N GLY A 189 16.90 -1.42 10.70
CA GLY A 189 18.33 -1.68 10.87
C GLY A 189 18.63 -2.59 12.06
N ASP A 190 17.72 -2.69 13.03
CA ASP A 190 17.85 -3.55 14.21
C ASP A 190 17.27 -4.96 13.96
N GLY A 191 16.89 -5.26 12.71
CA GLY A 191 16.39 -6.56 12.27
C GLY A 191 14.93 -6.81 12.65
N ARG A 192 14.18 -5.80 13.06
CA ARG A 192 12.75 -5.91 13.39
C ARG A 192 11.92 -5.74 12.13
N LEU A 193 10.92 -6.61 11.98
CA LEU A 193 10.08 -6.61 10.80
C LEU A 193 8.95 -5.58 10.94
N HIS A 194 8.89 -4.65 10.00
CA HIS A 194 7.79 -3.72 9.82
C HIS A 194 6.91 -4.18 8.66
N LEU A 195 5.60 -3.93 8.79
CA LEU A 195 4.63 -4.20 7.75
C LEU A 195 3.76 -2.96 7.53
N PHE A 196 3.83 -2.40 6.33
CA PHE A 196 3.01 -1.29 5.89
C PHE A 196 1.85 -1.85 5.09
N VAL A 197 0.62 -1.56 5.52
CA VAL A 197 -0.59 -2.05 4.87
C VAL A 197 -1.50 -0.90 4.49
N VAL A 198 -2.21 -1.07 3.38
CA VAL A 198 -3.29 -0.16 3.02
C VAL A 198 -4.50 -0.50 3.87
N ALA A 199 -4.96 0.47 4.67
CA ALA A 199 -6.17 0.37 5.48
C ALA A 199 -7.20 1.40 5.02
N THR A 200 -8.45 1.00 4.79
CA THR A 200 -9.52 1.95 4.38
C THR A 200 -10.61 2.07 5.44
N GLY A 201 -11.16 3.27 5.61
CA GLY A 201 -12.41 3.51 6.34
C GLY A 201 -13.65 3.33 5.44
N PHE A 202 -14.66 4.19 5.62
CA PHE A 202 -15.76 4.35 4.66
C PHE A 202 -15.23 5.01 3.37
N GLY A 203 -15.52 4.41 2.22
CA GLY A 203 -14.98 4.80 0.90
C GLY A 203 -14.29 3.63 0.18
N GLY A 204 -13.86 3.83 -1.06
CA GLY A 204 -13.01 2.89 -1.81
C GLY A 204 -11.53 3.04 -1.46
N TRP A 205 -10.63 2.59 -2.35
CA TRP A 205 -9.18 2.79 -2.20
C TRP A 205 -8.76 4.28 -2.12
N ALA A 206 -9.58 5.19 -2.63
CA ALA A 206 -9.36 6.64 -2.48
C ALA A 206 -9.43 7.13 -1.02
N ALA A 207 -10.05 6.37 -0.11
CA ALA A 207 -10.11 6.64 1.33
C ALA A 207 -9.05 5.84 2.13
N SER A 208 -8.01 5.36 1.45
CA SER A 208 -6.91 4.58 2.02
C SER A 208 -6.03 5.40 2.96
N ARG A 209 -5.41 4.71 3.89
CA ARG A 209 -4.33 5.21 4.73
C ARG A 209 -3.23 4.15 4.79
N ILE A 210 -2.01 4.56 5.08
CA ILE A 210 -0.92 3.63 5.31
C ILE A 210 -0.81 3.39 6.82
N LEU A 211 -1.12 2.16 7.23
CA LEU A 211 -0.94 1.70 8.60
C LEU A 211 0.42 1.01 8.70
N GLN A 212 1.27 1.50 9.60
CA GLN A 212 2.52 0.87 9.98
C GLN A 212 2.29 -0.07 11.15
N LEU A 213 2.67 -1.33 10.95
CA LEU A 213 2.71 -2.38 11.95
C LEU A 213 4.17 -2.76 12.20
N GLN A 214 4.47 -3.30 13.37
CA GLN A 214 5.78 -3.81 13.73
C GLN A 214 5.64 -5.18 14.39
N GLN A 215 6.59 -6.08 14.14
CA GLN A 215 6.65 -7.37 14.78
C GLN A 215 6.85 -7.21 16.29
N SER A 216 6.08 -7.98 17.07
CA SER A 216 6.19 -7.98 18.53
C SER A 216 7.55 -8.54 18.98
N THR A 217 8.20 -7.85 19.89
CA THR A 217 9.53 -8.20 20.41
C THR A 217 9.49 -9.48 21.24
N GLY A 218 10.51 -10.33 21.11
CA GLY A 218 10.68 -11.52 21.96
C GLY A 218 10.01 -12.80 21.44
N THR A 219 9.47 -12.77 20.22
CA THR A 219 8.95 -13.98 19.55
C THR A 219 9.57 -14.13 18.17
N ASN A 220 9.86 -15.37 17.77
CA ASN A 220 10.19 -15.69 16.36
C ASN A 220 8.92 -15.80 15.49
N GLU A 221 7.75 -15.47 16.05
CA GLU A 221 6.47 -15.55 15.36
C GLU A 221 6.17 -14.26 14.61
N LEU A 222 5.46 -14.38 13.48
CA LEU A 222 4.99 -13.25 12.68
C LEU A 222 3.73 -12.64 13.31
N VAL A 223 3.87 -12.08 14.52
CA VAL A 223 2.80 -11.38 15.23
C VAL A 223 3.07 -9.88 15.16
N PHE A 224 2.08 -9.12 14.72
CA PHE A 224 2.22 -7.70 14.44
C PHE A 224 1.37 -6.83 15.37
N GLU A 225 1.94 -5.70 15.75
CA GLU A 225 1.28 -4.68 16.55
C GLU A 225 1.20 -3.35 15.79
N PRO A 226 0.08 -2.62 15.88
CA PRO A 226 -0.04 -1.33 15.24
C PRO A 226 0.87 -0.30 15.91
N VAL A 227 1.69 0.36 15.11
CA VAL A 227 2.53 1.48 15.56
C VAL A 227 1.78 2.79 15.37
N ARG A 228 1.33 3.05 14.14
CA ARG A 228 0.66 4.31 13.76
C ARG A 228 0.06 4.24 12.37
N VAL A 229 -0.84 5.17 12.08
CA VAL A 229 -1.18 5.54 10.71
C VAL A 229 -0.30 6.72 10.28
N LEU A 230 0.36 6.61 9.13
CA LEU A 230 1.29 7.63 8.66
C LEU A 230 0.55 8.94 8.32
N PRO A 231 0.97 10.11 8.85
CA PRO A 231 0.29 11.40 8.64
C PRO A 231 0.74 12.05 7.31
N LEU A 232 0.19 11.60 6.19
CA LEU A 232 0.67 11.96 4.85
C LEU A 232 -0.19 12.98 4.12
N SER A 233 -1.44 13.19 4.53
CA SER A 233 -2.29 14.23 3.96
C SER A 233 -3.07 15.00 5.01
N TRP A 234 -3.24 16.29 4.74
CA TRP A 234 -3.90 17.25 5.63
C TRP A 234 -5.43 17.06 5.69
N TRP A 235 -6.03 16.52 4.63
CA TRP A 235 -7.47 16.29 4.56
C TRP A 235 -7.83 14.87 5.01
N TRP A 236 -8.10 14.70 6.31
CA TRP A 236 -8.44 13.43 6.97
C TRP A 236 -7.43 12.27 6.78
N ASN A 237 -6.22 12.61 6.34
CA ASN A 237 -5.12 11.69 6.12
C ASN A 237 -5.52 10.49 5.24
N ILE A 238 -6.11 10.76 4.08
CA ILE A 238 -6.55 9.74 3.12
C ILE A 238 -5.74 9.74 1.83
N SER A 239 -5.94 8.66 1.08
CA SER A 239 -5.58 8.43 -0.31
C SER A 239 -4.13 8.05 -0.62
N TYR A 240 -3.28 7.89 0.40
CA TYR A 240 -1.95 7.31 0.17
C TYR A 240 -1.97 5.79 0.32
N LEU A 241 -1.27 5.12 -0.61
CA LEU A 241 -1.18 3.67 -0.69
C LEU A 241 0.27 3.22 -0.91
N VAL A 242 0.60 2.06 -0.36
CA VAL A 242 1.82 1.31 -0.63
C VAL A 242 1.57 0.22 -1.67
N ARG A 243 2.64 -0.23 -2.34
CA ARG A 243 2.58 -1.39 -3.26
C ARG A 243 3.92 -2.10 -3.42
N ASN A 244 4.96 -1.37 -3.80
CA ASN A 244 6.29 -1.91 -4.08
C ASN A 244 7.19 -1.82 -2.85
N PRO A 245 8.22 -2.70 -2.74
CA PRO A 245 9.13 -2.70 -1.59
C PRO A 245 9.94 -1.40 -1.51
N PRO A 246 10.42 -1.03 -0.31
CA PRO A 246 11.31 0.10 -0.14
C PRO A 246 12.73 -0.20 -0.65
N LEU A 247 13.53 0.84 -0.87
CA LEU A 247 14.99 0.75 -0.95
C LEU A 247 15.60 0.90 0.44
N ASN A 248 16.46 -0.05 0.82
CA ASN A 248 17.23 0.03 2.05
C ASN A 248 18.38 1.02 1.91
N LEU A 249 18.65 1.77 2.97
CA LEU A 249 19.70 2.77 3.04
C LEU A 249 20.85 2.33 3.95
N ALA A 250 22.04 2.87 3.72
CA ALA A 250 23.26 2.49 4.42
C ALA A 250 23.26 2.87 5.92
N ASP A 251 22.44 3.83 6.31
CA ASP A 251 22.19 4.20 7.72
C ASP A 251 21.23 3.23 8.44
N GLY A 252 20.72 2.21 7.72
CA GLY A 252 19.73 1.27 8.20
C GLY A 252 18.29 1.78 8.07
N GLY A 253 18.08 2.97 7.54
CA GLY A 253 16.76 3.49 7.17
C GLY A 253 16.28 2.98 5.82
N MET A 254 15.24 3.62 5.28
CA MET A 254 14.68 3.24 3.98
C MET A 254 14.01 4.38 3.22
N VAL A 255 13.81 4.17 1.92
CA VAL A 255 12.90 4.96 1.08
C VAL A 255 11.76 4.09 0.59
N LEU A 256 10.55 4.37 1.08
CA LEU A 256 9.32 3.64 0.75
C LEU A 256 8.55 4.35 -0.38
N PRO A 257 8.39 3.72 -1.56
CA PRO A 257 7.54 4.24 -2.62
C PRO A 257 6.05 4.19 -2.25
N VAL A 258 5.36 5.31 -2.44
CA VAL A 258 3.91 5.43 -2.24
C VAL A 258 3.24 6.15 -3.41
N HIS A 259 1.92 6.09 -3.45
CA HIS A 259 1.12 6.82 -4.42
C HIS A 259 -0.15 7.38 -3.80
N PHE A 260 -0.63 8.48 -4.38
CA PHE A 260 -1.86 9.14 -4.01
C PHE A 260 -2.94 8.90 -5.07
N GLU A 261 -4.18 8.60 -4.69
CA GLU A 261 -5.29 8.26 -5.60
C GLU A 261 -6.62 8.96 -5.26
N LEU A 262 -6.66 10.29 -5.20
CA LEU A 262 -7.91 11.06 -5.00
C LEU A 262 -7.95 12.27 -5.93
N GLY A 263 -8.76 12.19 -6.97
CA GLY A 263 -8.75 13.16 -8.06
C GLY A 263 -7.47 13.04 -8.88
N ARG A 264 -6.42 13.79 -8.51
CA ARG A 264 -5.09 13.62 -9.13
C ARG A 264 -4.40 12.35 -8.62
N LYS A 265 -3.63 11.73 -9.51
CA LYS A 265 -2.90 10.49 -9.25
C LYS A 265 -1.40 10.75 -9.36
N PHE A 266 -0.64 10.47 -8.31
CA PHE A 266 0.78 10.76 -8.34
C PHE A 266 1.61 9.89 -7.40
N ALA A 267 2.88 9.74 -7.76
CA ALA A 267 3.88 9.01 -7.01
C ALA A 267 4.63 9.91 -6.01
N SER A 268 5.00 9.36 -4.87
CA SER A 268 5.83 10.01 -3.85
C SER A 268 6.74 8.99 -3.18
N ALA A 269 7.80 9.47 -2.55
CA ALA A 269 8.77 8.69 -1.81
C ALA A 269 8.77 9.14 -0.35
N LEU A 270 8.63 8.19 0.58
CA LEU A 270 8.69 8.45 2.02
C LEU A 270 10.05 7.99 2.55
N ARG A 271 10.76 8.85 3.28
CA ARG A 271 12.04 8.50 3.90
C ARG A 271 11.82 8.16 5.36
N PHE A 272 12.42 7.05 5.80
CA PHE A 272 12.35 6.57 7.18
C PHE A 272 13.75 6.40 7.76
N ASP A 273 13.87 6.61 9.08
CA ASP A 273 15.10 6.30 9.80
C ASP A 273 15.22 4.80 10.08
N ARG A 274 16.34 4.45 10.74
CA ARG A 274 16.68 3.09 11.14
C ARG A 274 15.65 2.43 12.06
N GLN A 275 14.80 3.19 12.74
CA GLN A 275 13.78 2.72 13.68
C GLN A 275 12.36 2.80 13.09
N GLY A 276 12.23 3.11 11.79
CA GLY A 276 10.95 3.23 11.12
C GLY A 276 10.15 4.47 11.50
N GLN A 277 10.80 5.56 11.93
CA GLN A 277 10.16 6.89 12.02
C GLN A 277 10.18 7.57 10.66
N LEU A 278 9.07 8.24 10.32
CA LEU A 278 8.95 9.01 9.09
C LEU A 278 9.76 10.31 9.21
N LEU A 279 10.74 10.48 8.33
CA LEU A 279 11.60 11.68 8.28
C LEU A 279 11.09 12.73 7.31
N GLY A 280 10.44 12.31 6.22
CA GLY A 280 9.95 13.22 5.22
C GLY A 280 9.31 12.53 4.02
N MET A 281 8.72 13.35 3.15
CA MET A 281 8.09 12.92 1.91
C MET A 281 8.54 13.82 0.77
N VAL A 282 8.89 13.22 -0.36
CA VAL A 282 9.23 13.90 -1.60
C VAL A 282 8.30 13.42 -2.71
N ARG A 283 7.88 14.34 -3.57
CA ARG A 283 7.08 13.98 -4.75
C ARG A 283 7.98 13.49 -5.88
N ILE A 284 7.67 12.30 -6.43
CA ILE A 284 8.47 11.68 -7.51
C ILE A 284 8.14 12.32 -8.87
N SER A 285 6.88 12.64 -9.10
CA SER A 285 6.45 13.25 -10.37
C SER A 285 5.36 14.28 -10.14
N LEU A 286 5.40 15.36 -10.93
CA LEU A 286 4.33 16.35 -10.96
C LEU A 286 3.16 15.92 -11.86
N GLN A 287 3.36 14.90 -12.69
CA GLN A 287 2.31 14.38 -13.57
C GLN A 287 1.17 13.73 -12.77
N GLY A 288 -0.04 13.85 -13.31
CA GLY A 288 -1.30 13.54 -12.62
C GLY A 288 -1.87 12.15 -12.90
N ASP A 289 -1.10 11.24 -13.48
CA ASP A 289 -1.52 9.93 -13.95
C ASP A 289 -0.55 8.79 -13.60
N ARG A 290 0.53 9.06 -12.86
CA ARG A 290 1.59 8.09 -12.54
C ARG A 290 1.40 7.50 -11.15
N LEU A 291 1.43 6.17 -11.04
CA LEU A 291 1.09 5.45 -9.82
C LEU A 291 2.04 4.28 -9.55
N GLN A 292 2.04 3.82 -8.30
CA GLN A 292 2.73 2.60 -7.84
C GLN A 292 4.21 2.53 -8.28
N PRO A 293 5.04 3.52 -7.90
CA PRO A 293 6.44 3.53 -8.27
C PRO A 293 7.17 2.28 -7.74
N ALA A 294 7.95 1.63 -8.59
CA ALA A 294 8.98 0.66 -8.22
C ALA A 294 10.34 1.35 -8.30
N LEU A 295 11.05 1.41 -7.17
CA LEU A 295 12.37 2.04 -7.11
C LEU A 295 13.44 1.03 -7.54
N VAL A 296 14.20 1.35 -8.58
CA VAL A 296 15.22 0.49 -9.19
C VAL A 296 16.55 1.20 -9.12
N MET A 297 17.52 0.62 -8.42
CA MET A 297 18.84 1.20 -8.27
C MET A 297 19.64 1.11 -9.58
N GLN A 298 20.21 2.23 -10.00
CA GLN A 298 21.28 2.31 -11.00
C GLN A 298 22.64 2.42 -10.30
N SER A 299 22.69 3.20 -9.21
CA SER A 299 23.83 3.33 -8.29
C SER A 299 23.30 3.53 -6.86
N PRO A 300 24.18 3.62 -5.84
CA PRO A 300 23.76 3.94 -4.48
C PRO A 300 22.98 5.27 -4.36
N THR A 301 23.20 6.23 -5.26
CA THR A 301 22.49 7.53 -5.25
C THR A 301 21.60 7.76 -6.46
N ALA A 302 21.81 7.04 -7.57
CA ALA A 302 21.01 7.20 -8.78
C ALA A 302 19.99 6.07 -8.93
N TRP A 303 18.71 6.40 -9.04
CA TRP A 303 17.63 5.42 -9.09
C TRP A 303 16.58 5.80 -10.14
N TRP A 304 15.92 4.79 -10.71
CA TRP A 304 14.70 4.98 -11.48
C TRP A 304 13.48 4.69 -10.60
N ALA A 305 12.40 5.43 -10.84
CA ALA A 305 11.05 5.06 -10.41
C ALA A 305 10.26 4.64 -11.64
N LEU A 306 10.02 3.33 -11.77
CA LEU A 306 9.21 2.76 -12.84
C LEU A 306 7.76 2.70 -12.38
N MET A 307 6.83 3.27 -13.15
CA MET A 307 5.46 3.52 -12.70
C MET A 307 4.44 3.03 -13.72
N ARG A 308 3.30 2.53 -13.22
CA ARG A 308 2.13 2.36 -14.07
C ARG A 308 1.50 3.73 -14.33
N VAL A 309 0.88 3.87 -15.49
CA VAL A 309 0.15 5.08 -15.87
C VAL A 309 -1.31 4.77 -16.09
N GLN A 310 -2.17 5.68 -15.61
CA GLN A 310 -3.59 5.63 -15.93
C GLN A 310 -3.91 6.56 -17.11
N ARG A 311 -3.69 6.05 -18.32
CA ARG A 311 -4.13 6.67 -19.58
C ARG A 311 -4.27 5.61 -20.67
N PRO A 312 -5.03 5.86 -21.75
CA PRO A 312 -5.13 4.94 -22.89
C PRO A 312 -3.74 4.63 -23.49
N SER A 313 -3.57 3.42 -24.01
CA SER A 313 -2.29 2.94 -24.58
C SER A 313 -1.10 3.18 -23.65
N GLY A 314 -1.30 2.82 -22.37
CA GLY A 314 -0.33 3.06 -21.31
C GLY A 314 1.03 2.43 -21.62
N LYS A 315 2.08 3.19 -21.30
CA LYS A 315 3.47 2.74 -21.26
C LYS A 315 3.95 2.70 -19.81
N ILE A 316 5.17 2.27 -19.59
CA ILE A 316 5.80 2.40 -18.26
C ILE A 316 6.43 3.79 -18.17
N ALA A 317 5.91 4.62 -17.26
CA ALA A 317 6.49 5.93 -17.00
C ALA A 317 7.74 5.80 -16.14
N VAL A 318 8.69 6.71 -16.37
CA VAL A 318 9.96 6.76 -15.65
C VAL A 318 10.16 8.14 -15.02
N ALA A 319 10.62 8.14 -13.78
CA ALA A 319 11.29 9.29 -13.17
C ALA A 319 12.67 8.86 -12.68
N HIS A 320 13.60 9.79 -12.59
CA HIS A 320 14.98 9.52 -12.20
C HIS A 320 15.46 10.49 -11.14
N THR A 321 16.26 9.98 -10.23
CA THR A 321 16.99 10.74 -9.21
C THR A 321 18.47 10.40 -9.33
N THR A 322 19.34 11.36 -9.00
CA THR A 322 20.79 11.17 -8.91
C THR A 322 21.34 11.43 -7.50
N ASP A 323 20.46 11.81 -6.57
CA ASP A 323 20.79 12.30 -5.23
C ASP A 323 20.05 11.53 -4.12
N ALA A 324 19.88 10.22 -4.32
CA ALA A 324 19.22 9.31 -3.40
C ALA A 324 17.77 9.72 -3.09
N GLY A 325 17.04 10.14 -4.13
CA GLY A 325 15.60 10.37 -4.09
C GLY A 325 15.18 11.68 -3.44
N LEU A 326 16.10 12.64 -3.28
CA LEU A 326 15.74 13.99 -2.81
C LEU A 326 15.07 14.80 -3.92
N HIS A 327 15.59 14.71 -5.14
CA HIS A 327 15.02 15.36 -6.31
C HIS A 327 14.77 14.33 -7.41
N TRP A 328 13.65 14.52 -8.11
CA TRP A 328 13.19 13.63 -9.16
C TRP A 328 12.89 14.40 -10.43
N ASN A 329 13.31 13.85 -11.56
CA ASN A 329 13.02 14.37 -12.88
C ASN A 329 12.23 13.33 -13.67
N ASP A 330 11.13 13.75 -14.28
CA ASP A 330 10.39 12.89 -15.19
C ASP A 330 11.20 12.67 -16.47
N LEU A 331 11.29 11.41 -16.90
CA LEU A 331 11.87 11.02 -18.19
C LEU A 331 10.74 10.65 -19.17
N PRO A 332 11.05 10.53 -20.48
CA PRO A 332 10.14 9.89 -21.42
C PRO A 332 9.74 8.49 -20.94
N ASP A 333 8.53 8.07 -21.28
CA ASP A 333 8.10 6.70 -21.01
C ASP A 333 9.01 5.69 -21.72
N LEU A 334 9.10 4.48 -21.16
CA LEU A 334 9.70 3.35 -21.88
C LEU A 334 8.84 2.99 -23.10
N THR A 335 9.47 2.36 -24.09
CA THR A 335 8.77 1.80 -25.26
C THR A 335 7.87 0.61 -24.90
N LEU A 336 7.98 0.09 -23.68
CA LEU A 336 7.23 -1.04 -23.13
C LEU A 336 5.76 -0.70 -22.88
N ASP A 337 4.86 -1.44 -23.52
CA ASP A 337 3.42 -1.38 -23.25
C ASP A 337 3.10 -1.88 -21.84
N ASN A 338 2.16 -1.20 -21.18
CA ASN A 338 1.64 -1.61 -19.88
C ASN A 338 0.19 -1.10 -19.65
N PRO A 339 -0.79 -1.98 -19.42
CA PRO A 339 -2.22 -1.66 -19.44
C PRO A 339 -2.72 -1.20 -18.08
N ASP A 340 -2.14 -0.12 -17.53
CA ASP A 340 -2.37 0.35 -16.15
C ASP A 340 -2.23 -0.80 -15.12
N ALA A 341 -1.25 -1.66 -15.34
CA ALA A 341 -0.94 -2.80 -14.48
C ALA A 341 0.25 -2.48 -13.57
N ALA A 342 0.24 -3.02 -12.34
CA ALA A 342 1.35 -2.84 -11.41
C ALA A 342 2.64 -3.44 -12.00
N VAL A 343 3.73 -2.69 -11.89
CA VAL A 343 5.07 -3.16 -12.23
C VAL A 343 5.86 -3.43 -10.96
N ALA A 344 6.84 -4.33 -11.05
CA ALA A 344 7.82 -4.57 -9.99
C ALA A 344 9.21 -4.59 -10.60
N GLY A 345 10.16 -3.89 -9.99
CA GLY A 345 11.52 -3.81 -10.48
C GLY A 345 12.51 -3.85 -9.34
N LEU A 346 13.74 -4.27 -9.66
CA LEU A 346 14.84 -4.37 -8.70
C LEU A 346 16.16 -4.09 -9.41
N GLY A 347 16.99 -3.21 -8.83
CA GLY A 347 18.40 -3.13 -9.17
C GLY A 347 19.15 -4.13 -8.30
N ILE A 348 19.74 -5.15 -8.90
CA ILE A 348 20.39 -6.25 -8.18
C ILE A 348 21.85 -5.88 -7.88
N HIS A 349 22.55 -5.42 -8.92
CA HIS A 349 23.89 -4.84 -8.85
C HIS A 349 24.05 -3.77 -9.95
N ILE A 350 25.22 -3.13 -10.01
CA ILE A 350 25.53 -2.14 -11.06
C ILE A 350 25.36 -2.74 -12.47
N GLY A 351 24.51 -2.14 -13.30
CA GLY A 351 24.24 -2.65 -14.64
C GLY A 351 23.39 -3.93 -14.70
N GLN A 352 22.72 -4.31 -13.60
CA GLN A 352 21.77 -5.42 -13.59
C GLN A 352 20.48 -5.00 -12.90
N ALA A 353 19.51 -4.58 -13.70
CA ALA A 353 18.15 -4.33 -13.29
C ALA A 353 17.21 -5.38 -13.89
N VAL A 354 16.12 -5.66 -13.18
CA VAL A 354 15.02 -6.50 -13.66
C VAL A 354 13.68 -5.80 -13.50
N LEU A 355 12.73 -6.15 -14.36
CA LEU A 355 11.38 -5.59 -14.41
C LEU A 355 10.37 -6.68 -14.75
N ALA A 356 9.38 -6.86 -13.88
CA ALA A 356 8.19 -7.65 -14.14
C ALA A 356 7.02 -6.72 -14.51
N TYR A 357 6.41 -6.96 -15.68
CA TYR A 357 5.35 -6.11 -16.24
C TYR A 357 4.42 -6.88 -17.19
N ASN A 358 3.28 -6.28 -17.53
CA ASN A 358 2.31 -6.83 -18.46
C ASN A 358 2.48 -6.19 -19.86
N PRO A 359 3.09 -6.87 -20.84
CA PRO A 359 3.42 -6.29 -22.16
C PRO A 359 2.20 -6.22 -23.09
N SER A 360 1.23 -5.38 -22.76
CA SER A 360 0.00 -5.25 -23.56
C SER A 360 -0.55 -3.83 -23.49
N ALA A 361 -1.16 -3.39 -24.58
CA ALA A 361 -1.97 -2.16 -24.59
C ALA A 361 -3.26 -2.31 -23.77
N SER A 362 -3.77 -3.53 -23.60
CA SER A 362 -4.98 -3.84 -22.83
C SER A 362 -4.96 -5.24 -22.22
N GLY A 363 -5.44 -5.37 -20.99
CA GLY A 363 -5.60 -6.68 -20.32
C GLY A 363 -4.30 -7.25 -19.76
N ARG A 364 -4.40 -8.27 -18.89
CA ARG A 364 -3.27 -8.81 -18.10
C ARG A 364 -3.06 -10.30 -18.32
N THR A 365 -3.34 -10.78 -19.53
CA THR A 365 -3.26 -12.20 -19.91
C THR A 365 -1.82 -12.71 -20.04
N THR A 366 -0.84 -11.81 -20.11
CA THR A 366 0.60 -12.13 -20.13
C THR A 366 1.34 -11.27 -19.13
N LEU A 367 2.24 -11.88 -18.37
CA LEU A 367 3.19 -11.23 -17.46
C LEU A 367 4.60 -11.69 -17.83
N LYS A 368 5.52 -10.75 -18.04
CA LYS A 368 6.92 -11.03 -18.42
C LYS A 368 7.90 -10.51 -17.38
N LEU A 369 9.06 -11.14 -17.35
CA LEU A 369 10.27 -10.66 -16.72
C LEU A 369 11.23 -10.18 -17.82
N ALA A 370 11.79 -8.99 -17.63
CA ALA A 370 12.81 -8.39 -18.49
C ALA A 370 14.01 -7.96 -17.65
N GLU A 371 15.16 -7.79 -18.29
CA GLU A 371 16.39 -7.25 -17.70
C GLU A 371 16.91 -6.04 -18.48
N SER A 372 17.69 -5.19 -17.81
CA SER A 372 18.32 -4.02 -18.41
C SER A 372 19.61 -3.67 -17.68
N ALA A 373 20.59 -3.16 -18.44
CA ALA A 373 21.83 -2.60 -17.89
C ALA A 373 21.76 -1.08 -17.67
N ASN A 374 20.89 -0.38 -18.41
CA ASN A 374 20.82 1.08 -18.43
C ASN A 374 19.45 1.64 -18.04
N GLY A 375 18.48 0.77 -17.71
CA GLY A 375 17.12 1.14 -17.32
C GLY A 375 16.25 1.67 -18.47
N VAL A 376 16.78 1.72 -19.70
CA VAL A 376 16.12 2.24 -20.90
C VAL A 376 15.83 1.12 -21.88
N ASP A 377 16.84 0.31 -22.18
CA ASP A 377 16.74 -0.83 -23.10
C ASP A 377 16.48 -2.10 -22.30
N TRP A 378 15.33 -2.71 -22.51
CA TRP A 378 14.87 -3.88 -21.77
C TRP A 378 14.76 -5.10 -22.68
N SER A 379 15.45 -6.18 -22.32
CA SER A 379 15.40 -7.46 -23.01
C SER A 379 14.58 -8.47 -22.23
N GLU A 380 13.75 -9.25 -22.93
CA GLU A 380 12.96 -10.31 -22.31
C GLU A 380 13.86 -11.40 -21.71
N VAL A 381 13.54 -11.79 -20.47
CA VAL A 381 14.19 -12.89 -19.75
C VAL A 381 13.32 -14.14 -19.76
N SER A 382 12.05 -13.98 -19.38
CA SER A 382 11.12 -15.10 -19.25
C SER A 382 9.68 -14.63 -19.28
N ILE A 383 8.79 -15.48 -19.79
CA ILE A 383 7.35 -15.36 -19.55
C ILE A 383 7.05 -15.92 -18.16
N LEU A 384 6.49 -15.10 -17.27
CA LEU A 384 6.12 -15.50 -15.92
C LEU A 384 4.77 -16.22 -15.95
N GLY A 385 3.78 -15.64 -16.64
CA GLY A 385 2.46 -16.22 -16.87
C GLY A 385 1.90 -15.82 -18.22
N LYS A 386 1.17 -16.73 -18.86
CA LYS A 386 0.49 -16.49 -20.13
C LYS A 386 -0.77 -17.33 -20.19
N GLY A 387 -1.87 -16.73 -20.63
CA GLY A 387 -3.16 -17.37 -20.81
C GLY A 387 -4.01 -16.62 -21.83
N GLU A 388 -5.26 -17.03 -21.95
CA GLU A 388 -6.24 -16.49 -22.90
C GLU A 388 -7.53 -16.10 -22.20
N GLY A 389 -8.39 -15.36 -22.91
CA GLY A 389 -9.70 -14.97 -22.40
C GLY A 389 -9.63 -14.17 -21.10
N ALA A 390 -10.20 -14.72 -20.04
CA ALA A 390 -10.29 -14.08 -18.73
C ALA A 390 -9.05 -14.27 -17.84
N ALA A 391 -8.00 -14.95 -18.31
CA ALA A 391 -6.78 -15.17 -17.53
C ALA A 391 -6.14 -13.84 -17.07
N GLU A 392 -5.76 -13.77 -15.80
CA GLU A 392 -5.12 -12.60 -15.20
C GLU A 392 -3.82 -12.99 -14.47
N PHE A 393 -2.70 -12.45 -14.95
CA PHE A 393 -1.41 -12.52 -14.26
C PHE A 393 -0.99 -11.11 -13.87
N SER A 394 -0.98 -10.80 -12.58
CA SER A 394 -0.86 -9.40 -12.15
C SER A 394 -0.17 -9.22 -10.80
N TYR A 395 0.13 -7.97 -10.46
CA TYR A 395 0.73 -7.59 -9.17
C TYR A 395 1.99 -8.41 -8.86
N PRO A 396 3.01 -8.33 -9.72
CA PRO A 396 4.28 -8.97 -9.46
C PRO A 396 4.97 -8.34 -8.24
N ALA A 397 5.81 -9.10 -7.57
CA ALA A 397 6.81 -8.65 -6.62
C ALA A 397 8.13 -9.34 -6.92
N VAL A 398 9.25 -8.65 -6.67
CA VAL A 398 10.59 -9.17 -6.93
C VAL A 398 11.46 -8.99 -5.68
N ALA A 399 12.34 -9.95 -5.42
CA ALA A 399 13.33 -9.89 -4.34
C ALA A 399 14.60 -10.65 -4.74
N TRP A 400 15.73 -10.23 -4.19
CA TRP A 400 17.00 -10.97 -4.30
C TRP A 400 17.30 -11.63 -2.97
N ALA A 401 17.46 -12.95 -2.97
CA ALA A 401 17.79 -13.73 -1.78
C ALA A 401 18.55 -14.99 -2.18
N ASP A 402 19.54 -15.36 -1.38
CA ASP A 402 20.36 -16.57 -1.57
C ASP A 402 20.91 -16.71 -3.01
N ASN A 403 21.42 -15.60 -3.56
CA ASN A 403 22.00 -15.51 -4.91
C ASN A 403 21.03 -15.86 -6.05
N LYS A 404 19.72 -15.71 -5.78
CA LYS A 404 18.64 -15.96 -6.74
C LYS A 404 17.72 -14.75 -6.81
N LEU A 405 17.20 -14.51 -8.01
CA LEU A 405 16.07 -13.62 -8.22
C LEU A 405 14.78 -14.39 -7.97
N TRP A 406 13.97 -13.89 -7.06
CA TRP A 406 12.65 -14.41 -6.76
C TRP A 406 11.59 -13.48 -7.27
N VAL A 407 10.57 -14.06 -7.91
CA VAL A 407 9.41 -13.34 -8.42
C VAL A 407 8.16 -14.02 -7.91
N SER A 408 7.23 -13.26 -7.33
CA SER A 408 5.87 -13.74 -7.04
C SER A 408 4.83 -12.90 -7.77
N TYR A 409 3.69 -13.48 -8.08
CA TYR A 409 2.62 -12.79 -8.80
C TYR A 409 1.26 -13.43 -8.52
N THR A 410 0.20 -12.64 -8.72
CA THR A 410 -1.18 -13.09 -8.62
C THR A 410 -1.57 -13.85 -9.87
N VAL A 411 -2.25 -14.98 -9.70
CA VAL A 411 -2.90 -15.74 -10.78
C VAL A 411 -4.40 -15.75 -10.54
N ASP A 412 -5.15 -15.17 -11.47
CA ASP A 412 -6.62 -15.09 -11.50
C ASP A 412 -7.27 -14.60 -10.20
N ARG A 413 -6.49 -13.87 -9.38
CA ARG A 413 -6.85 -13.45 -8.02
C ARG A 413 -7.22 -14.59 -7.08
N THR A 414 -6.88 -15.83 -7.42
CA THR A 414 -7.21 -17.03 -6.64
C THR A 414 -6.05 -17.48 -5.78
N HIS A 415 -4.81 -17.31 -6.26
CA HIS A 415 -3.60 -17.70 -5.55
C HIS A 415 -2.39 -16.86 -5.95
N ILE A 416 -1.29 -17.05 -5.21
CA ILE A 416 0.02 -16.46 -5.51
C ILE A 416 0.92 -17.55 -6.07
N ALA A 417 1.49 -17.31 -7.25
CA ALA A 417 2.54 -18.12 -7.84
C ALA A 417 3.91 -17.49 -7.60
N TRP A 418 4.97 -18.29 -7.66
CA TRP A 418 6.35 -17.85 -7.54
C TRP A 418 7.25 -18.57 -8.54
N LYS A 419 8.36 -17.90 -8.91
CA LYS A 419 9.49 -18.43 -9.67
C LYS A 419 10.80 -17.95 -9.07
N SER A 420 11.84 -18.76 -9.11
CA SER A 420 13.21 -18.39 -8.78
C SER A 420 14.13 -18.57 -9.99
N PHE A 421 15.06 -17.64 -10.17
CA PHE A 421 16.02 -17.64 -11.25
C PHE A 421 17.44 -17.49 -10.69
N ALA A 422 18.37 -18.26 -11.24
CA ALA A 422 19.80 -18.11 -11.01
C ALA A 422 20.48 -17.66 -12.30
N ARG A 423 21.66 -17.06 -12.23
CA ARG A 423 22.49 -16.83 -13.42
C ARG A 423 23.26 -18.10 -13.77
N SER A 424 23.35 -18.42 -15.06
CA SER A 424 24.22 -19.47 -15.56
C SER A 424 25.67 -19.14 -15.26
N ARG A 425 26.48 -20.16 -14.96
CA ARG A 425 27.93 -19.99 -14.85
C ARG A 425 28.50 -19.87 -16.27
N ILE A 426 29.35 -18.88 -16.51
CA ILE A 426 30.16 -18.87 -17.73
C ILE A 426 31.18 -20.00 -17.60
N ALA A 427 31.27 -20.86 -18.61
CA ALA A 427 32.24 -21.95 -18.62
C ALA A 427 33.66 -21.37 -18.51
N GLY A 428 34.37 -21.65 -17.41
CA GLY A 428 35.76 -21.24 -17.19
C GLY A 428 36.06 -20.62 -15.82
N GLU A 429 35.06 -20.22 -15.05
CA GLU A 429 35.26 -19.72 -13.69
C GLU A 429 35.26 -20.88 -12.68
N SER A 430 36.43 -21.17 -12.10
CA SER A 430 36.59 -22.11 -10.97
C SER A 430 36.26 -21.41 -9.64
N PRO A 431 35.77 -22.14 -8.62
CA PRO A 431 35.24 -21.59 -7.37
C PRO A 431 36.24 -20.81 -6.52
#